data_AF-A0A7V1N0H9-F1
#
_entry.id   AF-A0A7V1N0H9-F1
#
_cell.length_a   1.000
_cell.length_b   1.000
_cell.length_c   1.000
_cell.angle_alpha   90.00
_cell.angle_beta   90.00
_cell.angle_gamma   90.00
#
_symmetry.space_group_name_H-M   'P 1'
#
loop_
_entity.id
_entity.type
_entity.pdbx_description
1 polymer ?
#
loop_
_entity_poly.entity_id
_entity_poly.type
_entity_poly.pdbx_seq_one_letter_code
_entity_poly.pdbx_strand_id
1 'polypeptide(L)'
;MSLSLEIACAVLLDLAIGDPVWRFHPVRLIGAFIGKLEAGSRRAIGSEKMAGAVTVLITVTVVAAVVTIFVRAAESVSPVLG
;
A
#
# COMPACT_ATOMS: atom_id res chain seq x y z
N MET A 1 25.04 17.76 10.90
CA MET A 1 24.00 17.04 11.66
C MET A 1 24.18 15.57 11.35
N SER A 2 24.07 14.68 12.35
CA SER A 2 24.28 13.24 12.12
C SER A 2 23.03 12.63 11.49
N LEU A 3 23.20 11.88 10.40
CA LEU A 3 22.14 11.18 9.65
C LEU A 3 21.18 10.39 10.57
N SER A 4 21.72 9.79 11.63
CA SER A 4 20.95 9.05 12.62
C SER A 4 19.90 9.90 13.35
N LEU A 5 20.20 11.17 13.58
CA LEU A 5 19.32 12.11 14.28
C LEU A 5 18.19 12.57 13.35
N GLU A 6 18.48 12.75 12.05
CA GLU A 6 17.47 13.04 11.03
C GLU A 6 16.48 11.88 10.87
N ILE A 7 16.97 10.64 10.80
CA ILE A 7 16.12 9.45 10.71
C ILE A 7 15.29 9.29 12.00
N ALA A 8 15.89 9.45 13.17
CA ALA A 8 15.17 9.36 14.44
C ALA A 8 14.05 10.41 14.53
N CYS A 9 14.32 11.66 14.16
CA CYS A 9 13.30 12.71 14.10
C CYS A 9 12.21 12.41 13.07
N ALA A 10 12.56 11.92 11.88
CA ALA A 10 11.59 11.56 10.85
C ALA A 10 10.65 10.43 11.34
N VAL A 11 11.19 9.38 11.97
CA VAL A 11 10.40 8.28 12.54
C VAL A 11 9.50 8.78 13.67
N LEU A 12 10.01 9.63 14.57
CA LEU A 12 9.20 10.19 15.66
C LEU A 12 8.08 11.08 15.13
N LEU A 13 8.33 11.88 14.09
CA LEU A 13 7.32 12.71 13.44
C LEU A 13 6.27 11.87 12.72
N ASP A 14 6.69 10.82 12.00
CA ASP A 14 5.79 9.91 11.30
C ASP A 14 4.89 9.14 12.29
N LEU A 15 5.44 8.72 13.43
CA LEU A 15 4.66 8.10 14.51
C LEU A 15 3.70 9.08 15.21
N ALA A 16 4.11 10.35 15.38
CA ALA A 16 3.31 11.35 16.07
C ALA A 16 2.15 11.89 15.23
N ILE A 17 2.37 12.08 13.92
CA ILE A 17 1.38 12.61 12.99
C ILE A 17 0.53 11.48 12.40
N GLY A 18 1.14 10.32 12.16
CA GLY A 18 0.51 9.15 11.55
C GLY A 18 0.15 9.34 10.08
N ASP A 19 -0.32 8.27 9.45
CA ASP A 19 -0.87 8.32 8.09
C ASP A 19 -2.07 9.30 8.02
N PRO A 20 -2.17 10.13 6.97
CA PRO A 20 -3.28 11.04 6.76
C PRO A 20 -4.65 10.34 6.91
N VAL A 21 -5.54 10.91 7.72
CA VAL A 21 -6.90 10.38 7.95
C VAL A 21 -7.81 10.50 6.71
N TRP A 22 -7.29 10.97 5.58
CA TRP A 22 -8.08 11.30 4.40
C TRP A 22 -8.49 10.05 3.63
N ARG A 23 -9.73 10.05 3.11
CA ARG A 23 -10.36 8.87 2.50
C ARG A 23 -9.67 8.37 1.22
N PHE A 24 -8.97 9.26 0.52
CA PHE A 24 -8.24 8.97 -0.71
C PHE A 24 -6.78 8.57 -0.48
N HIS A 25 -6.35 8.44 0.78
CA HIS A 25 -4.99 8.00 1.06
C HIS A 25 -4.78 6.57 0.49
N PRO A 26 -3.72 6.34 -0.33
CA PRO A 26 -3.54 5.08 -1.04
C PRO A 26 -3.52 3.86 -0.11
N VAL A 27 -2.92 3.98 1.08
CA VAL A 27 -2.89 2.91 2.10
C VAL A 27 -4.31 2.50 2.54
N ARG A 28 -5.22 3.48 2.72
CA ARG A 28 -6.62 3.18 3.09
C ARG A 28 -7.40 2.55 1.95
N LEU A 29 -7.14 2.95 0.71
CA LEU A 29 -7.76 2.35 -0.47
C LEU A 29 -7.35 0.88 -0.62
N ILE A 30 -6.07 0.57 -0.37
CA ILE A 30 -5.56 -0.80 -0.35
C ILE A 30 -6.25 -1.60 0.77
N GLY A 31 -6.34 -1.05 1.98
CA GLY A 31 -7.06 -1.71 3.09
C GLY A 31 -8.53 -2.01 2.78
N ALA A 32 -9.24 -1.07 2.15
CA ALA A 32 -10.62 -1.28 1.71
C ALA A 32 -10.73 -2.33 0.59
N PHE A 33 -9.75 -2.39 -0.31
CA PHE A 33 -9.65 -3.42 -1.34
C PHE A 33 -9.42 -4.81 -0.73
N ILE A 34 -8.46 -4.93 0.20
CA ILE A 34 -8.17 -6.17 0.93
C ILE A 34 -9.43 -6.65 1.65
N GLY A 35 -10.14 -5.78 2.39
CA GLY A 35 -11.33 -6.18 3.13
C GLY A 35 -12.44 -6.76 2.24
N LYS A 36 -12.63 -6.19 1.04
CA LYS A 36 -13.58 -6.75 0.05
C LYS A 36 -13.08 -8.07 -0.52
N LEU A 37 -11.79 -8.15 -0.84
CA LEU A 37 -11.17 -9.33 -1.42
C LEU A 37 -11.15 -10.50 -0.44
N GLU A 38 -10.82 -10.26 0.82
CA GLU A 38 -10.83 -11.25 1.89
C GLU A 38 -12.23 -11.82 2.12
N ALA A 39 -13.27 -10.97 2.14
CA ALA A 39 -14.65 -11.42 2.24
C ALA A 39 -15.06 -12.34 1.07
N GLY A 40 -14.56 -12.05 -0.15
CA GLY A 40 -14.73 -12.91 -1.32
C GLY A 40 -13.94 -14.22 -1.21
N SER A 41 -12.66 -14.15 -0.88
CA SER A 41 -11.75 -15.29 -0.75
C SER A 41 -12.20 -16.26 0.34
N ARG A 42 -12.66 -15.76 1.50
CA ARG A 42 -13.17 -16.61 2.60
C ARG A 42 -14.51 -17.28 2.26
N ARG A 43 -15.31 -16.71 1.36
CA ARG A 43 -16.52 -17.38 0.85
C ARG A 43 -16.18 -18.46 -0.18
N ALA A 44 -15.15 -18.25 -0.99
CA ALA A 44 -14.77 -19.15 -2.07
C ALA A 44 -13.87 -20.32 -1.60
N ILE A 45 -13.09 -20.13 -0.53
CA ILE A 45 -12.09 -21.08 -0.06
C ILE A 45 -12.37 -21.46 1.40
N GLY A 46 -12.63 -22.74 1.66
CA GLY A 46 -12.93 -23.24 3.02
C GLY A 46 -11.73 -23.25 3.98
N SER A 47 -10.51 -23.12 3.46
CA SER A 47 -9.28 -23.02 4.26
C SER A 47 -8.87 -21.56 4.45
N GLU A 48 -8.87 -21.08 5.69
CA GLU A 48 -8.53 -19.69 6.03
C GLU A 48 -7.10 -19.32 5.61
N LYS A 49 -6.15 -20.26 5.76
CA LYS A 49 -4.75 -20.04 5.34
C LYS A 49 -4.64 -19.83 3.84
N MET A 50 -5.37 -20.61 3.05
CA MET A 50 -5.37 -20.46 1.59
C MET A 50 -6.12 -19.20 1.14
N ALA A 51 -7.24 -18.88 1.78
CA ALA A 51 -7.98 -17.64 1.52
C ALA A 51 -7.09 -16.40 1.80
N GLY A 52 -6.35 -16.41 2.90
CA GLY A 52 -5.38 -15.38 3.24
C GLY A 52 -4.25 -15.29 2.21
N ALA A 53 -3.62 -16.42 1.87
CA ALA A 53 -2.52 -16.46 0.90
C ALA A 53 -2.93 -15.92 -0.49
N VAL A 54 -4.12 -16.31 -0.98
CA VAL A 54 -4.68 -15.81 -2.24
C VAL A 54 -4.95 -14.31 -2.16
N THR A 55 -5.53 -13.84 -1.06
CA THR A 55 -5.81 -12.41 -0.84
C THR A 55 -4.52 -11.58 -0.85
N VAL A 56 -3.46 -12.06 -0.19
CA VAL A 56 -2.14 -11.39 -0.19
C VAL A 56 -1.54 -11.37 -1.58
N LEU A 57 -1.50 -12.51 -2.28
CA LEU A 57 -0.94 -12.60 -3.63
C LEU A 57 -1.60 -11.62 -4.59
N ILE A 58 -2.93 -11.62 -4.65
CA ILE A 58 -3.69 -10.72 -5.52
C ILE A 58 -3.43 -9.26 -5.13
N THR A 59 -3.45 -8.94 -3.83
CA THR A 59 -3.24 -7.56 -3.37
C THR A 59 -1.86 -7.06 -3.75
N VAL A 60 -0.79 -7.81 -3.45
CA VAL A 60 0.58 -7.41 -3.75
C VAL A 60 0.78 -7.24 -5.25
N THR A 61 0.31 -8.18 -6.06
CA THR A 61 0.44 -8.09 -7.53
C THR A 61 -0.31 -6.89 -8.09
N VAL A 62 -1.55 -6.66 -7.67
CA VAL A 62 -2.37 -5.54 -8.17
C VAL A 62 -1.76 -4.20 -7.75
N VAL A 63 -1.41 -4.04 -6.48
CA VAL A 63 -0.84 -2.78 -5.98
C VAL A 63 0.50 -2.49 -6.65
N ALA A 64 1.39 -3.49 -6.76
CA ALA A 64 2.67 -3.31 -7.44
C ALA A 64 2.50 -2.93 -8.92
N ALA A 65 1.57 -3.57 -9.62
CA ALA A 65 1.26 -3.24 -11.02
C ALA A 65 0.74 -1.81 -11.16
N VAL A 66 -0.22 -1.41 -10.32
CA VAL A 66 -0.79 -0.06 -10.35
C VAL A 66 0.28 0.99 -10.07
N VAL A 67 1.07 0.82 -9.01
CA VAL A 67 2.15 1.76 -8.66
C VAL A 67 3.17 1.86 -9.79
N THR A 68 3.59 0.72 -10.35
CA THR A 68 4.56 0.70 -11.46
C THR A 68 4.02 1.42 -12.70
N ILE A 69 2.75 1.19 -13.07
CA ILE A 69 2.11 1.87 -14.20
C ILE A 69 2.03 3.38 -13.92
N PHE A 70 1.67 3.77 -12.70
CA PHE A 70 1.55 5.18 -12.32
C PHE A 70 2.89 5.91 -12.39
N VAL A 71 3.95 5.31 -11.83
CA VAL A 71 5.31 5.87 -11.87
C VAL A 71 5.79 5.98 -13.31
N ARG A 72 5.65 4.92 -14.12
CA ARG A 72 6.05 4.96 -15.54
C ARG A 72 5.26 5.98 -16.36
N ALA A 73 3.98 6.15 -16.05
CA ALA A 73 3.16 7.19 -16.67
C ALA A 73 3.65 8.60 -16.28
N ALA A 74 4.00 8.82 -15.00
CA ALA A 74 4.56 10.09 -14.54
C ALA A 74 5.92 10.38 -15.21
N GLU A 75 6.81 9.38 -15.30
CA GLU A 75 8.09 9.47 -16.00
C GLU A 75 7.91 9.88 -17.48
N SER A 76 6.88 9.36 -18.15
CA SER A 76 6.59 9.69 -19.56
C SER A 76 6.18 11.14 -19.80
N VAL A 77 5.70 11.84 -18.75
CA VAL A 77 5.30 13.25 -18.84
C VAL A 77 6.47 14.17 -18.48
N SER A 78 7.26 13.80 -17.48
CA SER A 78 8.50 14.49 -17.13
C SER A 78 9.39 13.59 -16.28
N PRO A 79 10.68 13.43 -16.61
CA PRO A 79 11.63 12.65 -15.81
C PRO A 79 11.92 13.26 -14.43
N VAL A 80 11.40 14.47 -14.15
CA VAL A 80 11.52 15.15 -12.84
C VAL A 80 10.37 14.78 -11.89
N LEU A 81 9.29 14.15 -12.39
CA LEU A 81 8.11 13.75 -11.60
C LEU A 81 8.11 12.25 -11.20
N GLY A 82 9.14 11.51 -11.61
CA GLY A 82 9.33 10.08 -11.28
C GLY A 82 10.27 9.91 -10.11
#